data_AF-A0A1G8PHC5-F1
#
_entry.id   AF-A0A1G8PHC5-F1
#
_cell.length_a   1.000
_cell.length_b   1.000
_cell.length_c   1.000
_cell.angle_alpha   90.00
_cell.angle_beta   90.00
_cell.angle_gamma   90.00
#
_symmetry.space_group_name_H-M   'P 1'
#
loop_
_entity.id
_entity.type
_entity.pdbx_description
1 polymer ?
#
loop_
_entity_poly.entity_id
_entity_poly.type
_entity_poly.pdbx_seq_one_letter_code
_entity_poly.pdbx_strand_id
1 'polypeptide(L)'
;MGSDMAWVGTWRNQFGSILRITDDANGRIAGNFETALEDSGFYGQAVPITGFHKGNCIAFVAVGSSATGDRAVSYTGLLRHGKMETAWFVIADQALSAAREGEPAKLKPVNWWRAVTTNVDTFERSYGA
;
A
#
# COMPACT_ATOMS: atom_id res chain seq x y z
N MET A 1 -12.74 -24.85 -15.99
CA MET A 1 -13.56 -23.63 -15.80
C MET A 1 -13.20 -23.04 -14.44
N GLY A 2 -12.03 -22.40 -14.32
CA GLY A 2 -11.46 -22.01 -13.02
C GLY A 2 -11.27 -20.50 -12.90
N SER A 3 -12.14 -19.88 -12.09
CA SER A 3 -11.94 -18.60 -11.38
C SER A 3 -11.23 -17.45 -12.10
N ASP A 4 -11.83 -16.91 -13.17
CA ASP A 4 -11.25 -15.79 -13.94
C ASP A 4 -11.38 -14.39 -13.27
N MET A 5 -11.72 -14.25 -11.97
CA MET A 5 -11.81 -12.94 -11.29
C MET A 5 -11.45 -12.97 -9.79
N ALA A 6 -10.40 -13.68 -9.39
CA ALA A 6 -10.06 -13.85 -7.97
C ALA A 6 -9.57 -12.55 -7.29
N TRP A 7 -9.01 -11.60 -8.04
CA TRP A 7 -8.38 -10.40 -7.46
C TRP A 7 -9.10 -9.10 -7.77
N VAL A 8 -9.72 -8.98 -8.95
CA VAL A 8 -10.51 -7.78 -9.30
C VAL A 8 -11.59 -7.52 -8.25
N GLY A 9 -11.70 -6.26 -7.84
CA GLY A 9 -12.65 -5.80 -6.85
C GLY A 9 -12.08 -4.77 -5.88
N THR A 10 -12.91 -4.41 -4.90
CA THR A 10 -12.52 -3.53 -3.79
C THR A 10 -12.22 -4.37 -2.55
N TRP A 11 -11.07 -4.09 -1.95
CA TRP A 11 -10.54 -4.76 -0.79
C TRP A 11 -10.33 -3.72 0.31
N ARG A 12 -10.75 -4.00 1.54
CA ARG A 12 -10.60 -3.10 2.69
C ARG A 12 -9.76 -3.79 3.75
N ASN A 13 -8.71 -3.12 4.24
CA ASN A 13 -7.91 -3.65 5.35
C ASN A 13 -8.52 -3.35 6.72
N GLN A 14 -7.91 -3.89 7.78
CA GLN A 14 -8.35 -3.70 9.18
C GLN A 14 -8.34 -2.24 9.65
N PHE A 15 -7.62 -1.36 8.96
CA PHE A 15 -7.57 0.08 9.24
C PHE A 15 -8.57 0.90 8.42
N GLY A 16 -9.33 0.27 7.52
CA GLY A 16 -10.27 0.94 6.62
C GLY A 16 -9.65 1.44 5.30
N SER A 17 -8.36 1.19 5.07
CA SER A 17 -7.70 1.52 3.79
C SER A 17 -8.27 0.68 2.66
N ILE A 18 -8.32 1.24 1.46
CA ILE A 18 -8.98 0.64 0.29
C ILE A 18 -7.97 0.32 -0.80
N LEU A 19 -7.93 -0.93 -1.23
CA LEU A 19 -7.24 -1.39 -2.44
C LEU A 19 -8.30 -1.71 -3.50
N ARG A 20 -8.24 -1.03 -4.65
CA ARG A 20 -9.11 -1.29 -5.80
C ARG A 20 -8.27 -1.91 -6.91
N ILE A 21 -8.48 -3.20 -7.17
CA ILE A 21 -7.84 -3.91 -8.29
C ILE A 21 -8.83 -3.84 -9.47
N THR A 22 -8.40 -3.21 -10.56
CA THR A 22 -9.22 -3.01 -11.76
C THR A 22 -8.82 -3.92 -12.92
N ASP A 23 -7.62 -4.50 -12.87
CA ASP A 23 -7.13 -5.45 -13.86
C ASP A 23 -6.29 -6.53 -13.17
N ASP A 24 -6.62 -7.79 -13.42
CA ASP A 24 -5.82 -8.95 -13.02
C ASP A 24 -5.41 -9.85 -14.23
N ALA A 25 -5.52 -9.34 -15.46
CA ALA A 25 -5.28 -10.13 -16.66
C ALA A 25 -3.81 -10.55 -16.82
N ASN A 26 -3.61 -11.76 -17.36
CA ASN A 26 -2.28 -12.31 -17.67
C ASN A 26 -1.32 -12.35 -16.48
N GLY A 27 -1.84 -12.50 -15.25
CA GLY A 27 -1.04 -12.54 -14.04
C GLY A 27 -0.48 -11.18 -13.61
N ARG A 28 -0.88 -10.08 -14.25
CA ARG A 28 -0.55 -8.71 -13.82
C ARG A 28 -1.63 -8.19 -12.88
N ILE A 29 -1.29 -7.25 -12.02
CA ILE A 29 -2.22 -6.51 -11.17
C ILE A 29 -2.09 -5.03 -11.52
N ALA A 30 -3.21 -4.34 -11.69
CA ALA A 30 -3.28 -2.88 -11.75
C ALA A 30 -4.49 -2.35 -10.99
N GLY A 31 -4.38 -1.13 -10.49
CA GLY A 31 -5.42 -0.53 -9.66
C GLY A 31 -4.96 0.72 -8.93
N ASN A 32 -5.63 1.03 -7.81
CA ASN A 32 -5.25 2.12 -6.91
C ASN A 32 -5.34 1.69 -5.44
N PHE A 33 -4.59 2.36 -4.58
CA PHE A 33 -4.62 2.22 -3.14
C PHE A 33 -4.88 3.57 -2.46
N GLU A 34 -5.74 3.56 -1.44
CA GLU A 34 -6.12 4.73 -0.63
C GLU A 34 -5.95 4.34 0.84
N THR A 35 -5.04 5.00 1.55
CA THR A 35 -4.84 4.77 2.99
C THR A 35 -5.90 5.50 3.81
N ALA A 36 -6.42 4.85 4.86
CA ALA A 36 -7.26 5.48 5.87
C ALA A 36 -6.46 6.07 7.04
N LEU A 37 -5.17 5.73 7.14
CA LEU A 37 -4.27 6.21 8.20
C LEU A 37 -3.79 7.64 7.91
N GLU A 38 -4.15 8.59 8.77
CA GLU A 38 -3.79 10.02 8.65
C GLU A 38 -2.28 10.29 8.76
N ASP A 39 -1.56 9.42 9.49
CA ASP A 39 -0.12 9.49 9.67
C ASP A 39 0.66 8.80 8.53
N SER A 40 -0.03 8.14 7.59
CA SER A 40 0.58 7.68 6.36
C SER A 40 0.82 8.86 5.42
N GLY A 41 2.02 8.97 4.85
CA GLY A 41 2.21 10.02 3.85
C GLY A 41 1.63 9.69 2.47
N PHE A 42 0.83 8.63 2.31
CA PHE A 42 -0.11 8.53 1.19
C PHE A 42 -1.53 9.00 1.56
N TYR A 43 -1.74 9.57 2.75
CA TYR A 43 -3.05 10.03 3.18
C TYR A 43 -3.61 11.13 2.26
N GLY A 44 -4.91 11.07 2.00
CA GLY A 44 -5.62 12.03 1.15
C GLY A 44 -5.43 11.84 -0.36
N GLN A 45 -4.81 10.74 -0.81
CA GLN A 45 -4.61 10.45 -2.23
C GLN A 45 -4.88 8.97 -2.56
N ALA A 46 -5.33 8.75 -3.81
CA ALA A 46 -5.38 7.44 -4.43
C ALA A 46 -4.09 7.25 -5.26
N VAL A 47 -3.22 6.33 -4.82
CA VAL A 47 -1.96 6.04 -5.50
C VAL A 47 -2.10 4.86 -6.45
N PRO A 48 -1.60 4.95 -7.70
CA PRO A 48 -1.59 3.82 -8.61
C PRO A 48 -0.77 2.66 -8.06
N ILE A 49 -1.32 1.45 -8.17
CA ILE A 49 -0.62 0.21 -7.86
C ILE A 49 -0.37 -0.61 -9.13
N THR A 50 0.74 -1.32 -9.15
CA THR A 50 1.01 -2.35 -10.16
C THR A 50 1.71 -3.55 -9.54
N GLY A 51 1.53 -4.73 -10.12
CA GLY A 51 2.04 -5.96 -9.52
C GLY A 51 1.80 -7.21 -10.35
N PHE A 52 1.95 -8.35 -9.70
CA PHE A 52 1.74 -9.67 -10.28
C PHE A 52 1.02 -10.60 -9.31
N HIS A 53 0.33 -11.59 -9.87
CA HIS A 53 -0.25 -12.68 -9.12
C HIS A 53 -0.02 -14.03 -9.81
N LYS A 54 -0.05 -15.10 -9.02
CA LYS A 54 -0.05 -16.48 -9.52
C LYS A 54 -0.77 -17.37 -8.54
N GLY A 55 -1.89 -17.96 -8.98
CA GLY A 55 -2.75 -18.74 -8.09
C GLY A 55 -3.20 -17.86 -6.91
N ASN A 56 -2.94 -18.33 -5.69
CA ASN A 56 -3.29 -17.58 -4.48
C ASN A 56 -2.23 -16.57 -4.03
N CYS A 57 -1.08 -16.44 -4.70
CA CYS A 57 -0.04 -15.49 -4.32
C CYS A 57 -0.20 -14.17 -5.09
N ILE A 58 0.05 -13.05 -4.41
CA ILE A 58 0.00 -11.69 -4.99
C ILE A 58 1.14 -10.83 -4.46
N ALA A 59 1.66 -9.95 -5.30
CA ALA A 59 2.54 -8.86 -4.90
C ALA A 59 2.23 -7.62 -5.72
N PHE A 60 2.20 -6.45 -5.09
CA PHE A 60 1.98 -5.18 -5.78
C PHE A 60 2.72 -4.04 -5.07
N VAL A 61 3.01 -2.99 -5.82
CA VAL A 61 3.75 -1.82 -5.35
C VAL A 61 2.97 -0.54 -5.69
N ALA A 62 3.14 0.48 -4.87
CA ALA A 62 2.82 1.87 -5.21
C ALA A 62 4.04 2.75 -4.93
N VAL A 63 4.27 3.72 -5.79
CA VAL A 63 5.31 4.74 -5.64
C VAL A 63 4.68 6.09 -5.86
N GLY A 64 4.99 7.06 -5.01
CA GLY A 64 4.46 8.41 -5.14
C GLY A 64 5.07 9.40 -4.17
N SER A 65 4.69 10.66 -4.39
CA SER A 65 5.14 11.80 -3.60
C SER A 65 4.03 12.31 -2.69
N SER A 66 4.39 12.96 -1.60
CA SER A 66 3.45 13.71 -0.78
C SER A 66 4.11 14.89 -0.07
N ALA A 67 3.35 15.60 0.76
CA ALA A 67 3.87 16.66 1.60
C ALA A 67 5.01 16.20 2.54
N THR A 68 5.13 14.89 2.80
CA THR A 68 6.19 14.32 3.64
C THR A 68 7.32 13.64 2.83
N GLY A 69 7.40 13.90 1.52
CA GLY A 69 8.43 13.38 0.62
C GLY A 69 8.03 12.12 -0.13
N ASP A 70 8.95 11.66 -0.99
CA ASP A 70 8.78 10.50 -1.87
C ASP A 70 8.85 9.19 -1.09
N ARG A 71 8.03 8.22 -1.50
CA ARG A 71 8.01 6.89 -0.90
C ARG A 71 7.55 5.80 -1.86
N ALA A 72 7.96 4.58 -1.54
CA ALA A 72 7.50 3.36 -2.18
C ALA A 72 6.93 2.43 -1.12
N VAL A 73 5.79 1.80 -1.40
CA VAL A 73 5.26 0.69 -0.60
C VAL A 73 5.19 -0.55 -1.47
N SER A 74 5.58 -1.68 -0.90
CA SER A 74 5.43 -3.00 -1.51
C SER A 74 4.64 -3.90 -0.60
N TYR A 75 3.62 -4.54 -1.14
CA TYR A 75 2.83 -5.58 -0.50
C TYR A 75 3.16 -6.93 -1.13
N THR A 76 3.24 -7.98 -0.32
CA THR A 76 3.37 -9.37 -0.78
C THR A 76 2.55 -10.26 0.13
N GLY A 77 1.75 -11.14 -0.44
CA GLY A 77 0.77 -11.89 0.33
C GLY A 77 0.14 -13.03 -0.42
N LEU A 78 -0.92 -13.56 0.20
CA LEU A 78 -1.70 -14.66 -0.35
C LEU A 78 -3.19 -14.58 0.01
N LEU A 79 -4.03 -15.12 -0.86
CA LEU A 79 -5.46 -15.31 -0.62
C LEU A 79 -5.68 -16.60 0.18
N ARG A 80 -6.25 -16.47 1.38
CA ARG A 80 -6.59 -17.61 2.27
C ARG A 80 -7.90 -17.33 2.99
N HIS A 81 -8.80 -18.31 2.97
CA HIS A 81 -10.12 -18.21 3.60
C HIS A 81 -10.91 -16.95 3.18
N GLY A 82 -10.78 -16.53 1.92
CA GLY A 82 -11.45 -15.33 1.40
C GLY A 82 -10.80 -13.99 1.78
N LYS A 83 -9.67 -14.01 2.50
CA LYS A 83 -8.91 -12.81 2.90
C LYS A 83 -7.57 -12.74 2.20
N MET A 84 -7.15 -11.54 1.83
CA MET A 84 -5.81 -11.26 1.32
C MET A 84 -4.91 -10.90 2.50
N GLU A 85 -4.09 -11.85 2.91
CA GLU A 85 -3.12 -11.68 4.01
C GLU A 85 -1.80 -11.20 3.42
N THR A 86 -1.34 -10.01 3.83
CA THR A 86 -0.15 -9.37 3.24
C THR A 86 0.86 -8.97 4.31
N ALA A 87 2.14 -9.12 3.99
CA ALA A 87 3.21 -8.34 4.61
C ALA A 87 3.58 -7.19 3.68
N TRP A 88 3.97 -6.08 4.25
CA TRP A 88 4.38 -4.91 3.49
C TRP A 88 5.62 -4.25 4.06
N PHE A 89 6.34 -3.52 3.21
CA PHE A 89 7.35 -2.57 3.64
C PHE A 89 7.20 -1.26 2.88
N VAL A 90 7.52 -0.16 3.56
CA VAL A 90 7.59 1.19 3.02
C VAL A 90 9.04 1.65 3.07
N ILE A 91 9.50 2.24 1.97
CA ILE A 91 10.74 3.00 1.89
C ILE A 91 10.38 4.47 1.74
N ALA A 92 10.85 5.34 2.64
CA ALA A 92 10.71 6.78 2.53
C ALA A 92 12.09 7.42 2.25
N ASP A 93 12.16 8.34 1.29
CA ASP A 93 13.40 9.10 1.03
C ASP A 93 13.62 10.21 2.07
N GLN A 94 12.52 10.80 2.56
CA GLN A 94 12.56 11.94 3.47
C GLN A 94 11.58 11.79 4.63
N ALA A 95 11.81 12.57 5.69
CA ALA A 95 10.88 12.76 6.78
C ALA A 95 10.88 14.22 7.24
N LEU A 96 9.74 14.68 7.78
CA LEU A 96 9.69 15.95 8.49
C LEU A 96 10.47 15.84 9.80
N SER A 97 11.43 16.73 9.99
CA SER A 97 12.21 16.82 11.23
C SER A 97 12.52 18.26 11.60
N ALA A 98 12.46 18.54 12.90
CA ALA A 98 12.95 19.78 13.50
C ALA A 98 14.29 19.52 14.19
N ALA A 99 15.16 20.52 14.29
CA ALA A 99 16.42 20.35 15.02
C ALA A 99 16.19 20.35 16.54
N ARG A 100 15.17 21.08 17.01
CA ARG A 100 14.77 21.23 18.40
C ARG A 100 13.25 21.39 18.50
N GLU A 101 12.72 21.11 19.69
CA GLU A 101 11.33 21.40 20.00
C GLU A 101 11.03 22.90 19.83
N GLY A 102 9.86 23.23 19.25
CA GLY A 102 9.45 24.60 18.97
C GLY A 102 9.99 25.20 17.66
N GLU A 103 10.92 24.53 16.96
CA GLU A 103 11.38 24.97 15.64
C GLU A 103 10.52 24.41 14.48
N PRO A 104 10.37 25.14 13.36
CA PRO A 104 9.68 24.63 12.18
C PRO A 104 10.33 23.35 11.63
N ALA A 105 9.51 22.32 11.39
CA ALA A 105 9.96 21.10 10.74
C ALA A 105 10.31 21.35 9.27
N LYS A 106 11.34 20.66 8.78
CA LYS A 106 11.75 20.65 7.38
C LYS A 106 11.88 19.21 6.89
N LEU A 107 11.61 18.99 5.60
CA LEU A 107 11.93 17.73 4.96
C LEU A 107 13.44 17.54 4.96
N LYS A 108 13.89 16.38 5.43
CA LYS A 108 15.29 15.97 5.39
C LYS A 108 15.39 14.53 4.91
N PRO A 109 16.44 14.19 4.15
CA PRO A 109 16.75 12.80 3.85
C PRO A 109 16.84 11.97 5.13
N VAL A 110 16.24 10.79 5.11
CA VAL A 110 16.38 9.84 6.23
C VAL A 110 17.61 8.98 6.01
N ASN A 111 18.29 8.62 7.11
CA ASN A 111 19.34 7.61 7.02
C ASN A 111 18.74 6.28 6.56
N TRP A 112 19.43 5.54 5.69
CA TRP A 112 18.93 4.28 5.11
C TRP A 112 18.35 3.31 6.14
N TRP A 113 19.03 3.12 7.27
CA TRP A 113 18.59 2.21 8.34
C TRP A 113 17.31 2.67 9.08
N ARG A 114 16.86 3.93 8.86
CA ARG A 114 15.57 4.48 9.33
C ARG A 114 14.56 4.64 8.21
N ALA A 115 14.93 4.39 6.95
CA ALA A 115 14.07 4.61 5.80
C ALA A 115 12.99 3.53 5.63
N VAL A 116 13.14 2.39 6.32
CA VAL A 116 12.32 1.20 6.14
C VAL A 116 11.36 1.03 7.31
N THR A 117 10.07 0.90 7.00
CA THR A 117 9.04 0.45 7.95
C THR A 117 8.37 -0.81 7.39
N THR A 118 7.95 -1.74 8.24
CA THR A 118 7.27 -2.96 7.79
C THR A 118 6.18 -3.38 8.78
N ASN A 119 5.11 -3.98 8.26
CA ASN A 119 4.06 -4.58 9.05
C ASN A 119 3.24 -5.57 8.20
N VAL A 120 2.06 -5.96 8.69
CA VAL A 120 1.09 -6.81 8.00
C VAL A 120 -0.27 -6.13 7.89
N ASP A 121 -0.94 -6.36 6.77
CA ASP A 121 -2.33 -5.94 6.51
C ASP A 121 -3.16 -7.14 6.05
N THR A 122 -4.36 -7.25 6.59
CA THR A 122 -5.36 -8.24 6.17
C THR A 122 -6.47 -7.51 5.43
N PHE A 123 -6.64 -7.77 4.14
CA PHE A 123 -7.73 -7.20 3.36
C PHE A 123 -8.89 -8.17 3.17
N GLU A 124 -10.10 -7.67 3.34
CA GLU A 124 -11.34 -8.38 3.07
C GLU A 124 -12.06 -7.76 1.87
N ARG A 125 -12.80 -8.56 1.12
CA ARG A 125 -13.63 -8.03 0.03
C ARG A 125 -14.67 -7.08 0.60
N SER A 126 -14.71 -5.87 0.05
CA SER A 126 -15.77 -4.91 0.31
C SER A 126 -16.66 -4.85 -0.92
N TYR A 127 -17.87 -5.38 -0.77
CA TYR A 127 -18.98 -5.05 -1.67
C TYR A 127 -19.58 -3.75 -1.12
N GLY A 128 -19.75 -2.75 -1.98
CA GLY A 128 -19.94 -1.36 -1.59
C GLY A 128 -21.01 -1.10 -0.52
N ALA A 129 -20.84 0.04 0.15
CA ALA A 129 -21.96 0.80 0.71
C ALA A 129 -22.72 1.49 -0.43
#